data_AF-A0A2V9GFD1-F1
#
_entry.id   AF-A0A2V9GFD1-F1
#
_cell.length_a   1.000
_cell.length_b   1.000
_cell.length_c   1.000
_cell.angle_alpha   90.00
_cell.angle_beta   90.00
_cell.angle_gamma   90.00
#
_symmetry.space_group_name_H-M   'P 1'
#
loop_
_entity.id
_entity.type
_entity.pdbx_description
1 polymer ?
#
loop_
_entity_poly.entity_id
_entity_poly.type
_entity_poly.pdbx_seq_one_letter_code
_entity_poly.pdbx_strand_id
1 'polypeptide(L)' 'MKKLKPHKVDWAQIERFLASADKKLASAHKILAFDEEACLQQAYEAMLKASLGFMFSHSFRAR' A
#
# COMPACT_ATOMS: atom_id res chain seq x y z
N MET A 1 -7.32 -16.42 -17.29
CA MET A 1 -6.75 -15.38 -16.38
C MET A 1 -7.83 -14.38 -15.99
N LYS A 2 -8.47 -14.53 -14.83
CA LYS A 2 -9.11 -13.39 -14.14
C LYS A 2 -8.49 -13.31 -12.76
N LYS A 3 -7.37 -12.57 -12.65
CA LYS A 3 -6.58 -12.41 -11.40
C LYS A 3 -7.23 -11.43 -10.41
N LEU A 4 -8.37 -10.83 -10.78
CA LEU A 4 -9.08 -9.80 -10.02
C LEU A 4 -10.49 -10.26 -9.70
N LYS A 5 -10.94 -10.00 -8.47
CA LYS A 5 -12.33 -10.18 -8.04
C LYS A 5 -13.01 -8.81 -7.91
N PRO A 6 -14.33 -8.71 -8.15
CA PRO A 6 -15.09 -7.51 -7.80
C PRO A 6 -14.92 -7.17 -6.32
N HIS A 7 -14.86 -5.88 -6.04
CA HIS A 7 -14.80 -5.32 -4.69
C HIS A 7 -15.78 -4.15 -4.61
N LYS A 8 -16.56 -4.09 -3.54
CA LYS A 8 -17.44 -2.94 -3.26
C LYS A 8 -16.56 -1.81 -2.74
N VAL A 9 -16.57 -0.67 -3.42
CA VAL A 9 -15.79 0.51 -3.00
C VAL A 9 -16.21 0.94 -1.59
N ASP A 10 -15.23 0.96 -0.68
CA ASP A 10 -15.32 1.54 0.66
C ASP A 10 -14.21 2.57 0.79
N TRP A 11 -14.58 3.85 0.72
CA TRP A 11 -13.62 4.96 0.78
C TRP A 11 -12.89 5.05 2.12
N ALA A 12 -13.55 4.72 3.23
CA ALA A 12 -12.91 4.70 4.55
C ALA A 12 -11.87 3.57 4.65
N GLN A 13 -12.07 2.45 3.95
CA GLN A 13 -11.04 1.41 3.81
C GLN A 13 -9.87 1.88 2.94
N ILE A 14 -10.15 2.52 1.81
CA ILE A 14 -9.13 3.03 0.88
C ILE A 14 -8.25 4.07 1.57
N GLU A 15 -8.84 5.04 2.27
CA GLU A 15 -8.12 6.07 3.02
C GLU A 15 -7.19 5.47 4.08
N ARG A 16 -7.62 4.41 4.78
CA ARG A 16 -6.76 3.70 5.74
C ARG A 16 -5.55 3.04 5.07
N PHE A 17 -5.71 2.48 3.87
CA PHE A 17 -4.58 1.94 3.11
C PHE A 17 -3.61 3.04 2.70
N LEU A 18 -4.10 4.16 2.16
CA LEU A 18 -3.28 5.28 1.73
C LEU A 18 -2.56 5.96 2.89
N ALA A 19 -3.25 6.21 4.00
CA ALA A 19 -2.65 6.76 5.21
C ALA A 19 -1.59 5.82 5.81
N SER A 20 -1.79 4.50 5.71
CA SER A 20 -0.80 3.53 6.16
C SER A 20 0.41 3.44 5.23
N ALA A 21 0.22 3.60 3.91
CA ALA A 21 1.30 3.66 2.94
C ALA A 21 2.17 4.91 3.18
N ASP A 22 1.55 6.07 3.38
CA ASP A 22 2.24 7.33 3.67
C ASP A 22 3.11 7.24 4.94
N LYS A 23 2.54 6.73 6.04
CA LYS A 23 3.29 6.48 7.28
C LYS A 23 4.51 5.58 7.08
N LYS A 24 4.39 4.54 6.24
CA LYS A 24 5.48 3.61 5.95
C LYS A 24 6.55 4.23 5.07
N LEU A 25 6.16 5.01 4.07
CA LEU A 25 7.11 5.74 3.23
C LEU A 25 7.90 6.75 4.07
N ALA A 26 7.23 7.51 4.93
CA ALA A 26 7.88 8.43 5.85
C ALA A 26 8.84 7.70 6.82
N SER A 27 8.50 6.48 7.26
CA SER A 27 9.37 5.65 8.07
C SER A 27 10.58 5.13 7.28
N ALA A 28 10.37 4.66 6.04
CA ALA A 28 11.44 4.17 5.17
C ALA A 28 12.51 5.24 4.94
N HIS A 29 12.09 6.49 4.68
CA HIS A 29 13.02 7.62 4.53
C HIS A 29 13.87 7.86 5.79
N LYS A 30 13.32 7.67 6.99
CA LYS A 30 14.08 7.80 8.23
C LYS A 30 15.08 6.66 8.40
N ILE A 31 14.66 5.44 8.09
CA ILE A 31 15.44 4.20 8.24
C ILE A 31 16.62 4.16 7.26
N LEU A 32 16.45 4.73 6.05
CA LEU A 32 17.51 4.80 5.03
C LEU A 32 18.83 5.37 5.55
N ALA A 33 18.79 6.23 6.56
CA ALA A 33 19.98 6.84 7.15
C ALA A 33 20.87 5.84 7.92
N PHE A 34 20.37 4.66 8.30
CA PHE A 34 21.11 3.72 9.16
C PHE A 34 20.89 2.23 8.85
N ASP A 35 19.87 1.87 8.06
CA ASP A 35 19.59 0.48 7.66
C ASP A 35 18.92 0.44 6.27
N GLU A 36 19.71 0.13 5.23
CA GLU A 36 19.23 0.12 3.85
C GLU A 36 18.24 -1.03 3.58
N GLU A 37 18.49 -2.22 4.13
CA GLU A 37 17.64 -3.40 3.91
C GLU A 37 16.26 -3.18 4.54
N ALA A 38 16.20 -2.68 5.77
CA ALA A 38 14.94 -2.34 6.42
C ALA A 38 14.20 -1.20 5.69
N CYS A 39 14.93 -0.23 5.12
CA CYS A 39 14.33 0.83 4.30
C CYS A 39 13.63 0.24 3.07
N LEU A 40 14.32 -0.63 2.32
CA LEU A 40 13.76 -1.27 1.12
C LEU A 40 12.51 -2.09 1.45
N GLN A 41 12.53 -2.83 2.57
CA GLN A 41 11.36 -3.56 3.03
C GLN A 41 10.18 -2.63 3.34
N GLN A 42 10.41 -1.53 4.09
CA GLN A 42 9.34 -0.58 4.42
C GLN A 42 8.78 0.12 3.18
N ALA A 43 9.64 0.50 2.23
CA ALA A 43 9.24 1.11 0.98
C ALA A 43 8.38 0.14 0.14
N TYR A 44 8.77 -1.13 0.05
CA TYR A 44 8.00 -2.16 -0.64
C TYR A 44 6.61 -2.35 -0.02
N GLU A 45 6.53 -2.43 1.31
CA GLU A 45 5.23 -2.53 2.00
C GLU A 45 4.35 -1.29 1.80
N ALA A 46 4.95 -0.09 1.71
CA ALA A 46 4.22 1.14 1.39
C ALA A 46 3.62 1.05 -0.02
N MET A 47 4.40 0.61 -1.01
CA MET A 47 3.95 0.42 -2.39
C MET A 47 2.80 -0.59 -2.49
N LEU A 48 2.88 -1.71 -1.76
CA LEU A 48 1.81 -2.71 -1.73
C LEU A 48 0.50 -2.14 -1.17
N LYS A 49 0.57 -1.36 -0.08
CA LYS A 49 -0.62 -0.73 0.51
C LYS A 49 -1.24 0.31 -0.40
N ALA A 50 -0.44 1.15 -1.03
CA ALA A 50 -0.91 2.12 -2.02
C ALA A 50 -1.57 1.40 -3.21
N SER A 51 -0.93 0.36 -3.74
CA SER A 51 -1.45 -0.45 -4.84
C SER A 51 -2.80 -1.09 -4.52
N LEU A 52 -2.99 -1.58 -3.29
CA LEU A 52 -4.28 -2.12 -2.83
C LEU A 52 -5.35 -1.02 -2.74
N GLY A 53 -5.01 0.15 -2.20
CA GLY A 53 -5.93 1.30 -2.15
C GLY A 53 -6.42 1.70 -3.54
N PHE A 54 -5.51 1.82 -4.51
CA PHE A 54 -5.87 2.14 -5.91
C PHE A 54 -6.66 1.02 -6.58
N MET A 55 -6.33 -0.25 -6.31
CA MET A 55 -7.10 -1.36 -6.86
C MET A 55 -8.56 -1.34 -6.37
N PHE A 56 -8.75 -1.03 -5.08
CA PHE A 56 -10.06 -0.97 -4.45
C PHE A 56 -10.87 0.21 -4.96
N SER A 57 -10.25 1.37 -5.23
CA SER A 57 -10.95 2.50 -5.87
C SER A 57 -11.46 2.20 -7.28
N HIS A 58 -10.86 1.22 -7.97
CA HIS A 58 -11.34 0.71 -9.24
C HIS A 58 -12.34 -0.45 -9.12
N SER A 59 -12.91 -0.69 -7.93
CA SER A 59 -13.85 -1.79 -7.66
C SER A 59 -13.29 -3.20 -7.87
N PHE A 60 -11.97 -3.36 -7.72
CA PHE A 60 -11.30 -4.65 -7.82
C PHE A 60 -10.52 -4.98 -6.55
N ARG A 61 -10.23 -6.27 -6.36
CA ARG A 61 -9.26 -6.74 -5.37
C ARG A 61 -8.41 -7.88 -5.93
N ALA A 62 -7.20 -8.02 -5.39
CA ALA A 62 -6.35 -9.18 -5.63
C ALA A 62 -7.05 -10.46 -5.14
N ARG A 63 -6.72 -11.60 -5.78
CA ARG A 63 -7.45 -12.85 -5.60
C ARG A 63 -7.23 -13.52 -4.26
#